data_AF-A0A432F7U3-F1
#
_entry.id   AF-A0A432F7U3-F1
#
_cell.length_a   1.000
_cell.length_b   1.000
_cell.length_c   1.000
_cell.angle_alpha   90.00
_cell.angle_beta   90.00
_cell.angle_gamma   90.00
#
_symmetry.space_group_name_H-M   'P 1'
#
loop_
_entity.id
_entity.type
_entity.pdbx_description
1 polymer ?
#
loop_
_entity_poly.entity_id
_entity_poly.type
_entity_poly.pdbx_seq_one_letter_code
_entity_poly.pdbx_strand_id
1 'polypeptide(L)'
;MIKKKYLNVSSGLLFVALLGGCSANTVKQAETSVTPAPVVEPKPAKIVKKPTVKKLDKLFVNAEPAVQKRVVPKKIIRKKAPQRRYVAKRRLARKVAPQRRYIKPRPKARIAQYRPRPRVQRPRARVRPIARVYQPQVRRASLSGDFAGNPKAERFIDKMVSRYGFSRAYLNGILSNAQATNWMRKMAARDDHPIKRKKRRGGATWSRYRSHFLTAKHINAGVAFYRQNRATFDRAERQFGVPREIILGILGVETIYGGNVGKNRAIDALATMAFETTRRSRYFESELESYLLMARRSHINPLQPKASYAGALGLSQFMPSNVKRYGVDFDGDGSVNLWKPADAIGSIAKYFKAHGWRSGEMVAVPASNAGGGGYRTFRTGFKHTYSKSRLSRKGITARYQHNMRGKLSLIKLKTHSGDELWVGGKNFYVITRYNHSTHYAMAVHQLGQAVMQRVDPSYRRHSAPISQPSVAPRRNNRSISVDEAMELLSAENKVYDATIELRQLMGKTSIL
;
A
#
# COMPACT_ATOMS: atom_id res chain seq x y z
N MET A 1 54.03 -46.89 21.62
CA MET A 1 54.28 -46.68 20.17
C MET A 1 53.99 -45.23 19.76
N ILE A 2 55.03 -44.50 19.37
CA ILE A 2 55.11 -43.39 18.37
C ILE A 2 53.91 -42.40 18.17
N LYS A 3 54.04 -41.22 18.80
CA LYS A 3 54.01 -39.83 18.25
C LYS A 3 53.01 -39.34 17.14
N LYS A 4 52.38 -38.19 17.48
CA LYS A 4 52.27 -36.88 16.74
C LYS A 4 51.07 -36.52 15.79
N LYS A 5 50.42 -35.41 16.17
CA LYS A 5 50.14 -34.13 15.42
C LYS A 5 48.98 -33.97 14.39
N TYR A 6 48.10 -33.01 14.75
CA TYR A 6 47.64 -31.80 14.00
C TYR A 6 46.55 -31.78 12.90
N LEU A 7 45.70 -30.74 13.06
CA LEU A 7 45.13 -29.76 12.11
C LEU A 7 43.74 -29.91 11.44
N ASN A 8 42.93 -28.86 11.69
CA ASN A 8 41.88 -28.19 10.92
C ASN A 8 41.52 -28.65 9.49
N VAL A 9 40.22 -28.59 9.18
CA VAL A 9 39.72 -27.90 7.96
C VAL A 9 38.46 -27.08 8.29
N SER A 10 38.40 -25.83 7.80
CA SER A 10 37.18 -25.03 7.65
C SER A 10 37.01 -24.67 6.17
N SER A 11 35.78 -24.69 5.65
CA SER A 11 35.51 -24.41 4.23
C SER A 11 34.38 -23.39 4.07
N GLY A 12 34.74 -22.14 3.78
CA GLY A 12 33.86 -21.15 3.17
C GLY A 12 33.95 -21.23 1.64
N LEU A 13 32.92 -20.78 0.92
CA LEU A 13 32.95 -20.65 -0.53
C LEU A 13 32.71 -19.20 -0.93
N LEU A 14 33.65 -18.61 -1.67
CA LEU A 14 33.59 -17.24 -2.19
C LEU A 14 33.30 -17.24 -3.70
N PHE A 15 32.72 -16.14 -4.17
CA PHE A 15 32.53 -15.81 -5.59
C PHE A 15 33.85 -15.53 -6.31
N VAL A 16 33.97 -15.95 -7.58
CA VAL A 16 34.83 -15.30 -8.59
C VAL A 16 34.05 -15.20 -9.91
N ALA A 17 34.28 -14.13 -10.67
CA ALA A 17 33.61 -13.81 -11.94
C ALA A 17 34.46 -14.17 -13.16
N LEU A 18 33.85 -14.21 -14.35
CA LEU A 18 34.55 -14.33 -15.64
C LEU A 18 34.06 -13.26 -16.63
N LEU A 19 35.01 -12.42 -17.05
CA LEU A 19 35.08 -11.82 -18.38
C LEU A 19 35.83 -12.86 -19.25
N GLY A 20 35.52 -13.09 -20.52
CA GLY A 20 35.66 -12.16 -21.64
C GLY A 20 36.86 -12.60 -22.49
N GLY A 21 36.64 -13.01 -23.74
CA GLY A 21 37.70 -13.49 -24.62
C GLY A 21 37.18 -13.97 -25.98
N CYS A 22 37.69 -13.39 -27.07
CA CYS A 22 37.38 -13.76 -28.45
C CYS A 22 38.45 -14.71 -29.00
N SER A 23 38.08 -15.62 -29.90
CA SER A 23 38.91 -15.98 -31.07
C SER A 23 38.06 -16.66 -32.15
N ALA A 24 38.58 -16.77 -33.37
CA ALA A 24 37.83 -17.08 -34.59
C ALA A 24 38.34 -18.34 -35.32
N ASN A 25 37.53 -18.81 -36.29
CA ASN A 25 37.81 -19.84 -37.31
C ASN A 25 38.00 -21.28 -36.75
N THR A 26 37.66 -22.36 -37.47
CA THR A 26 37.77 -22.58 -38.93
C THR A 26 36.68 -23.52 -39.47
N VAL A 27 36.37 -23.39 -40.77
CA VAL A 27 35.45 -24.22 -41.54
C VAL A 27 36.06 -25.60 -41.86
N LYS A 28 35.26 -26.67 -41.80
CA LYS A 28 35.38 -27.83 -42.70
C LYS A 28 34.01 -28.36 -43.11
N GLN A 29 33.80 -28.52 -44.41
CA GLN A 29 32.72 -29.31 -44.99
C GLN A 29 33.10 -30.79 -45.00
N ALA A 30 32.11 -31.67 -44.89
CA ALA A 30 32.14 -33.05 -45.37
C ALA A 30 30.69 -33.51 -45.59
N GLU A 31 30.50 -34.47 -46.49
CA GLU A 31 29.24 -34.62 -47.25
C GLU A 31 28.23 -35.61 -46.68
N THR A 32 27.06 -35.61 -47.33
CA THR A 32 25.90 -36.46 -47.10
C THR A 32 26.15 -37.95 -47.32
N SER A 33 25.56 -38.78 -46.46
CA SER A 33 24.91 -40.03 -46.91
C SER A 33 23.63 -40.27 -46.10
N VAL A 34 22.60 -40.81 -46.75
CA VAL A 34 21.25 -40.97 -46.20
C VAL A 34 20.85 -42.44 -46.28
N THR A 35 20.44 -43.01 -45.16
CA THR A 35 19.69 -44.28 -45.10
C THR A 35 18.64 -44.20 -43.98
N PRO A 36 17.40 -44.65 -44.21
CA PRO A 36 16.29 -44.43 -43.27
C PRO A 36 16.24 -45.50 -42.16
N ALA A 37 15.91 -45.07 -40.94
CA ALA A 37 15.57 -45.94 -39.82
C ALA A 37 14.04 -46.20 -39.75
N PRO A 38 13.57 -47.33 -39.19
CA PRO A 38 12.23 -47.84 -39.43
C PRO A 38 11.10 -47.13 -38.67
N VAL A 39 9.91 -47.18 -39.26
CA VAL A 39 8.65 -46.66 -38.70
C VAL A 39 8.19 -47.52 -37.51
N VAL A 40 7.80 -46.87 -36.42
CA VAL A 40 7.16 -47.51 -35.26
C VAL A 40 5.72 -47.01 -35.13
N GLU A 41 4.75 -47.88 -35.34
CA GLU A 41 3.32 -47.55 -35.22
C GLU A 41 2.86 -47.42 -33.76
N PRO A 42 1.99 -46.44 -33.44
CA PRO A 42 1.37 -46.32 -32.11
C PRO A 42 0.13 -47.23 -31.95
N LYS A 43 0.09 -48.01 -30.87
CA LYS A 43 -1.05 -48.89 -30.53
C LYS A 43 -2.36 -48.12 -30.25
N PRO A 44 -3.55 -48.68 -30.58
CA PRO A 44 -4.83 -47.97 -30.52
C PRO A 44 -5.38 -47.79 -29.09
N ALA A 45 -6.04 -46.66 -28.86
CA ALA A 45 -6.72 -46.34 -27.60
C ALA A 45 -8.14 -46.92 -27.53
N LYS A 46 -8.53 -47.47 -26.37
CA LYS A 46 -9.86 -48.06 -26.15
C LYS A 46 -10.96 -47.00 -26.01
N ILE A 47 -12.09 -47.24 -26.68
CA ILE A 47 -13.30 -46.42 -26.67
C ILE A 47 -14.23 -46.85 -25.51
N VAL A 48 -14.74 -45.90 -24.72
CA VAL A 48 -15.93 -46.07 -23.85
C VAL A 48 -16.85 -44.84 -23.97
N LYS A 49 -18.16 -45.05 -23.86
CA LYS A 49 -19.24 -44.23 -24.45
C LYS A 49 -19.64 -42.96 -23.67
N LYS A 50 -20.23 -41.99 -24.38
CA LYS A 50 -20.98 -40.82 -23.84
C LYS A 50 -22.41 -41.20 -23.41
N PRO A 51 -23.01 -40.45 -22.47
CA PRO A 51 -24.19 -39.60 -22.76
C PRO A 51 -24.08 -38.22 -22.06
N THR A 52 -24.79 -37.13 -22.34
CA THR A 52 -25.70 -36.63 -23.38
C THR A 52 -25.91 -35.16 -22.97
N VAL A 53 -25.74 -34.18 -23.87
CA VAL A 53 -26.03 -32.76 -23.58
C VAL A 53 -27.31 -32.36 -24.30
N LYS A 54 -28.31 -31.86 -23.57
CA LYS A 54 -29.55 -31.34 -24.18
C LYS A 54 -29.26 -30.05 -24.97
N LYS A 55 -29.76 -30.00 -26.21
CA LYS A 55 -29.93 -28.77 -26.99
C LYS A 55 -30.89 -27.81 -26.29
N LEU A 56 -30.70 -26.52 -26.54
CA LEU A 56 -31.77 -25.51 -26.52
C LEU A 56 -31.36 -24.39 -27.48
N ASP A 57 -31.98 -24.37 -28.65
CA ASP A 57 -31.87 -23.30 -29.64
C ASP A 57 -33.00 -22.28 -29.43
N LYS A 58 -32.62 -21.00 -29.51
CA LYS A 58 -33.34 -19.85 -30.08
C LYS A 58 -34.88 -19.74 -29.93
N LEU A 59 -35.29 -18.59 -29.39
CA LEU A 59 -36.41 -17.80 -29.92
C LEU A 59 -36.06 -16.30 -29.77
N PHE A 60 -36.53 -15.47 -30.70
CA PHE A 60 -36.09 -14.08 -30.92
C PHE A 60 -37.31 -13.13 -30.98
N VAL A 61 -37.13 -11.90 -30.48
CA VAL A 61 -37.94 -10.67 -30.73
C VAL A 61 -39.43 -10.67 -30.30
N ASN A 62 -39.77 -9.80 -29.34
CA ASN A 62 -40.70 -8.69 -29.58
C ASN A 62 -40.62 -7.60 -28.50
N ALA A 63 -41.08 -6.39 -28.83
CA ALA A 63 -40.83 -5.16 -28.07
C ALA A 63 -41.98 -4.76 -27.10
N GLU A 64 -41.60 -3.87 -26.17
CA GLU A 64 -42.36 -2.92 -25.33
C GLU A 64 -43.90 -2.76 -25.49
N PRO A 65 -44.63 -2.48 -24.37
CA PRO A 65 -44.78 -1.08 -23.96
C PRO A 65 -44.70 -0.76 -22.46
N ALA A 66 -44.67 0.55 -22.19
CA ALA A 66 -44.46 1.21 -20.91
C ALA A 66 -45.46 0.87 -19.78
N VAL A 67 -44.98 0.84 -18.54
CA VAL A 67 -45.81 0.74 -17.32
C VAL A 67 -45.91 2.09 -16.62
N GLN A 68 -47.15 2.57 -16.44
CA GLN A 68 -47.47 3.82 -15.78
C GLN A 68 -47.22 3.76 -14.26
N LYS A 69 -46.74 4.87 -13.67
CA LYS A 69 -46.61 5.01 -12.21
C LYS A 69 -48.00 5.19 -11.56
N ARG A 70 -48.50 4.19 -10.83
CA ARG A 70 -49.63 4.38 -9.90
C ARG A 70 -49.14 4.86 -8.54
N VAL A 71 -49.70 5.98 -8.09
CA VAL A 71 -49.53 6.54 -6.74
C VAL A 71 -50.44 5.80 -5.77
N VAL A 72 -49.95 5.47 -4.57
CA VAL A 72 -50.75 4.89 -3.48
C VAL A 72 -50.76 5.86 -2.29
N PRO A 73 -51.93 6.23 -1.74
CA PRO A 73 -52.04 7.26 -0.71
C PRO A 73 -51.59 6.78 0.68
N LYS A 74 -51.06 7.71 1.49
CA LYS A 74 -50.62 7.46 2.87
C LYS A 74 -51.82 7.26 3.81
N LYS A 75 -51.80 6.20 4.64
CA LYS A 75 -52.71 6.08 5.78
C LYS A 75 -52.39 7.13 6.85
N ILE A 76 -53.42 7.84 7.29
CA ILE A 76 -53.39 8.79 8.39
C ILE A 76 -53.56 8.02 9.71
N ILE A 77 -52.70 8.27 10.70
CA ILE A 77 -52.88 7.84 12.09
C ILE A 77 -52.84 9.10 12.97
N ARG A 78 -53.83 9.24 13.87
CA ARG A 78 -54.03 10.44 14.73
C ARG A 78 -54.05 10.05 16.22
N LYS A 79 -53.72 11.03 17.08
CA LYS A 79 -53.75 11.04 18.57
C LYS A 79 -52.54 10.32 19.24
N LYS A 80 -52.05 10.74 20.42
CA LYS A 80 -52.48 11.77 21.40
C LYS A 80 -51.34 12.75 21.75
N ALA A 81 -51.68 13.93 22.27
CA ALA A 81 -50.74 14.91 22.82
C ALA A 81 -50.48 14.69 24.32
N PRO A 82 -49.30 15.05 24.86
CA PRO A 82 -49.03 15.08 26.30
C PRO A 82 -49.44 16.42 26.95
N GLN A 83 -49.80 16.37 28.23
CA GLN A 83 -50.45 17.46 28.97
C GLN A 83 -49.48 18.55 29.45
N ARG A 84 -49.99 19.78 29.60
CA ARG A 84 -49.31 20.87 30.33
C ARG A 84 -49.34 20.59 31.83
N ARG A 85 -48.19 20.69 32.53
CA ARG A 85 -48.14 20.82 33.99
C ARG A 85 -47.80 22.26 34.37
N TYR A 86 -48.67 22.88 35.16
CA TYR A 86 -48.37 24.10 35.94
C TYR A 86 -47.59 23.72 37.20
N VAL A 87 -46.56 24.49 37.55
CA VAL A 87 -45.95 24.50 38.90
C VAL A 87 -45.65 25.97 39.27
N ALA A 88 -45.85 26.31 40.55
CA ALA A 88 -46.05 27.67 41.03
C ALA A 88 -44.77 28.53 41.19
N LYS A 89 -44.97 29.86 41.21
CA LYS A 89 -43.96 30.86 41.63
C LYS A 89 -43.71 30.75 43.15
N ARG A 90 -42.45 30.91 43.59
CA ARG A 90 -42.12 31.28 44.99
C ARG A 90 -40.91 32.24 45.06
N ARG A 91 -40.76 32.90 46.21
CA ARG A 91 -40.16 34.23 46.41
C ARG A 91 -38.62 34.32 46.33
N LEU A 92 -38.14 35.57 46.18
CA LEU A 92 -36.74 35.97 46.29
C LEU A 92 -36.14 35.73 47.69
N ALA A 93 -34.81 35.54 47.72
CA ALA A 93 -33.93 35.86 48.85
C ALA A 93 -32.72 36.68 48.35
N ARG A 94 -31.99 37.35 49.27
CA ARG A 94 -31.23 38.58 49.00
C ARG A 94 -29.70 38.38 49.01
N LYS A 95 -29.01 39.09 48.10
CA LYS A 95 -27.57 39.49 48.06
C LYS A 95 -26.52 38.73 48.92
N VAL A 96 -25.45 38.28 48.26
CA VAL A 96 -24.04 38.56 48.66
C VAL A 96 -23.19 38.82 47.41
N ALA A 97 -22.29 39.81 47.48
CA ALA A 97 -21.15 40.02 46.57
C ALA A 97 -19.91 40.26 47.47
N PRO A 98 -18.70 39.82 47.10
CA PRO A 98 -17.82 40.60 46.21
C PRO A 98 -16.93 39.68 45.32
N GLN A 99 -15.89 40.09 44.59
CA GLN A 99 -15.28 41.38 44.22
C GLN A 99 -15.17 41.46 42.66
N ARG A 100 -14.63 42.57 42.12
CA ARG A 100 -13.96 42.59 40.80
C ARG A 100 -12.55 43.19 40.95
N ARG A 101 -11.52 42.49 40.46
CA ARG A 101 -10.17 43.06 40.36
C ARG A 101 -10.14 44.16 39.30
N TYR A 102 -9.65 45.33 39.68
CA TYR A 102 -9.35 46.44 38.78
C TYR A 102 -8.11 46.13 37.94
N ILE A 103 -8.21 46.27 36.61
CA ILE A 103 -7.07 46.18 35.69
C ILE A 103 -6.89 47.57 35.06
N LYS A 104 -5.71 48.18 35.27
CA LYS A 104 -5.38 49.49 34.70
C LYS A 104 -5.54 49.48 33.16
N PRO A 105 -6.22 50.46 32.55
CA PRO A 105 -6.25 50.60 31.10
C PRO A 105 -4.84 50.92 30.57
N ARG A 106 -4.38 50.20 29.54
CA ARG A 106 -3.14 50.52 28.82
C ARG A 106 -3.33 51.79 27.97
N PRO A 107 -2.29 52.60 27.76
CA PRO A 107 -2.39 53.86 27.01
C PRO A 107 -2.79 53.62 25.55
N LYS A 108 -3.58 54.56 24.99
CA LYS A 108 -4.01 54.55 23.59
C LYS A 108 -2.78 54.74 22.68
N ALA A 109 -2.46 53.72 21.88
CA ALA A 109 -1.49 53.87 20.80
C ALA A 109 -2.04 54.84 19.73
N ARG A 110 -1.18 55.72 19.20
CA ARG A 110 -1.53 56.69 18.15
C ARG A 110 -2.18 55.99 16.95
N ILE A 111 -3.31 56.50 16.49
CA ILE A 111 -3.90 56.11 15.21
C ILE A 111 -2.97 56.61 14.10
N ALA A 112 -2.22 55.71 13.48
CA ALA A 112 -1.51 56.02 12.25
C ALA A 112 -2.55 56.20 11.14
N GLN A 113 -2.66 57.41 10.58
CA GLN A 113 -3.51 57.68 9.43
C GLN A 113 -3.06 56.82 8.24
N TYR A 114 -3.91 55.88 7.83
CA TYR A 114 -3.66 55.06 6.65
C TYR A 114 -3.81 55.90 5.39
N ARG A 115 -2.71 56.49 4.91
CA ARG A 115 -2.66 56.98 3.53
C ARG A 115 -2.79 55.77 2.59
N PRO A 116 -3.82 55.70 1.73
CA PRO A 116 -3.90 54.64 0.74
C PRO A 116 -2.70 54.76 -0.21
N ARG A 117 -1.93 53.67 -0.35
CA ARG A 117 -0.83 53.63 -1.32
C ARG A 117 -1.42 53.82 -2.72
N PRO A 118 -0.77 54.59 -3.62
CA PRO A 118 -1.24 54.70 -5.00
C PRO A 118 -1.34 53.30 -5.61
N ARG A 119 -2.43 53.05 -6.36
CA ARG A 119 -2.61 51.80 -7.10
C ARG A 119 -1.49 51.69 -8.13
N VAL A 120 -0.45 50.93 -7.80
CA VAL A 120 0.46 50.39 -8.81
C VAL A 120 -0.40 49.55 -9.74
N GLN A 121 -0.66 50.06 -10.94
CA GLN A 121 -1.25 49.28 -12.02
C GLN A 121 -0.25 48.17 -12.35
N ARG A 122 -0.41 47.00 -11.72
CA ARG A 122 0.30 45.81 -12.16
C ARG A 122 -0.05 45.63 -13.63
N PRO A 123 0.92 45.57 -14.55
CA PRO A 123 0.60 45.31 -15.94
C PRO A 123 -0.22 44.04 -15.99
N ARG A 124 -1.37 44.08 -16.67
CA ARG A 124 -2.18 42.87 -16.90
C ARG A 124 -1.22 41.82 -17.42
N ALA A 125 -1.03 40.74 -16.67
CA ALA A 125 -0.13 39.68 -17.08
C ALA A 125 -0.62 39.23 -18.46
N ARG A 126 0.15 39.53 -19.52
CA ARG A 126 -0.08 38.90 -20.82
C ARG A 126 -0.17 37.43 -20.51
N VAL A 127 -1.29 36.81 -20.86
CA VAL A 127 -1.43 35.36 -20.84
C VAL A 127 -0.39 34.88 -21.85
N ARG A 128 0.82 34.61 -21.36
CA ARG A 128 1.85 33.93 -22.15
C ARG A 128 1.17 32.65 -22.61
N PRO A 129 1.13 32.35 -23.91
CA PRO A 129 0.58 31.08 -24.36
C PRO A 129 1.27 29.99 -23.54
N ILE A 130 0.47 29.15 -22.87
CA ILE A 130 0.97 28.08 -22.00
C ILE A 130 2.04 27.37 -22.81
N ALA A 131 3.28 27.39 -22.30
CA ALA A 131 4.45 26.94 -23.04
C ALA A 131 4.10 25.59 -23.67
N ARG A 132 4.25 25.49 -25.01
CA ARG A 132 3.89 24.29 -25.79
C ARG A 132 4.27 23.08 -24.97
N VAL A 133 3.28 22.30 -24.52
CA VAL A 133 3.53 21.04 -23.82
C VAL A 133 4.53 20.30 -24.69
N TYR A 134 5.69 19.96 -24.12
CA TYR A 134 6.75 19.25 -24.82
C TYR A 134 6.20 17.86 -25.17
N GLN A 135 5.47 17.79 -26.28
CA GLN A 135 5.09 16.59 -26.96
C GLN A 135 6.30 16.24 -27.82
N PRO A 136 7.21 15.36 -27.37
CA PRO A 136 8.08 14.68 -28.33
C PRO A 136 7.19 14.07 -29.40
N GLN A 137 7.70 13.94 -30.63
CA GLN A 137 6.91 13.51 -31.79
C GLN A 137 6.50 12.03 -31.69
N VAL A 138 5.52 11.78 -30.84
CA VAL A 138 4.95 10.47 -30.51
C VAL A 138 3.55 10.38 -31.11
N ARG A 139 3.44 10.81 -32.38
CA ARG A 139 2.29 10.58 -33.24
C ARG A 139 2.76 9.70 -34.40
N ARG A 140 2.12 8.55 -34.62
CA ARG A 140 2.45 7.59 -35.68
C ARG A 140 1.19 7.16 -36.42
N ALA A 141 1.27 6.99 -37.75
CA ALA A 141 0.13 6.59 -38.57
C ALA A 141 -0.41 5.21 -38.15
N SER A 142 0.48 4.26 -37.88
CA SER A 142 0.19 2.88 -37.44
C SER A 142 0.91 2.53 -36.13
N LEU A 143 0.44 1.47 -35.46
CA LEU A 143 1.14 0.83 -34.35
C LEU A 143 2.38 0.07 -34.86
N SER A 144 3.46 0.07 -34.07
CA SER A 144 4.75 -0.53 -34.43
C SER A 144 5.47 -1.05 -33.18
N GLY A 145 6.69 -1.58 -33.32
CA GLY A 145 7.48 -2.06 -32.17
C GLY A 145 6.91 -3.33 -31.54
N ASP A 146 7.16 -3.53 -30.24
CA ASP A 146 6.86 -4.77 -29.50
C ASP A 146 5.40 -5.24 -29.51
N PHE A 147 4.46 -4.35 -29.87
CA PHE A 147 3.02 -4.59 -29.94
C PHE A 147 2.45 -4.45 -31.36
N ALA A 148 3.29 -4.30 -32.39
CA ALA A 148 2.88 -4.27 -33.79
C ALA A 148 2.04 -5.50 -34.14
N GLY A 149 0.91 -5.30 -34.84
CA GLY A 149 0.01 -6.39 -35.23
C GLY A 149 -0.69 -7.11 -34.06
N ASN A 150 -0.53 -6.68 -32.81
CA ASN A 150 -1.19 -7.33 -31.67
C ASN A 150 -2.68 -6.95 -31.65
N PRO A 151 -3.61 -7.90 -31.86
CA PRO A 151 -5.03 -7.57 -32.02
C PRO A 151 -5.71 -7.11 -30.71
N LYS A 152 -5.10 -7.31 -29.53
CA LYS A 152 -5.57 -6.69 -28.29
C LYS A 152 -5.16 -5.22 -28.21
N ALA A 153 -3.95 -4.89 -28.67
CA ALA A 153 -3.45 -3.52 -28.69
C ALA A 153 -4.27 -2.65 -29.65
N GLU A 154 -4.56 -3.13 -30.87
CA GLU A 154 -5.39 -2.42 -31.84
C GLU A 154 -6.81 -2.15 -31.30
N ARG A 155 -7.51 -3.19 -30.81
CA ARG A 155 -8.83 -3.02 -30.18
C ARG A 155 -8.81 -2.11 -28.97
N PHE A 156 -7.72 -2.07 -28.21
CA PHE A 156 -7.54 -1.14 -27.11
C PHE A 156 -7.43 0.31 -27.63
N ILE A 157 -6.68 0.54 -28.71
CA ILE A 157 -6.59 1.85 -29.36
C ILE A 157 -7.97 2.27 -29.87
N ASP A 158 -8.69 1.41 -30.60
CA ASP A 158 -10.05 1.67 -31.11
C ASP A 158 -11.01 2.12 -30.00
N LYS A 159 -11.01 1.37 -28.89
CA LYS A 159 -11.78 1.67 -27.68
C LYS A 159 -11.40 3.01 -27.06
N MET A 160 -10.11 3.34 -26.98
CA MET A 160 -9.65 4.60 -26.38
C MET A 160 -9.92 5.82 -27.27
N VAL A 161 -9.91 5.64 -28.60
CA VAL A 161 -10.35 6.65 -29.58
C VAL A 161 -11.85 6.88 -29.44
N SER A 162 -12.66 5.84 -29.69
CA SER A 162 -14.13 5.93 -29.71
C SER A 162 -14.75 6.38 -28.39
N ARG A 163 -14.32 5.82 -27.26
CA ARG A 163 -14.95 6.06 -25.96
C ARG A 163 -14.43 7.29 -25.21
N TYR A 164 -13.18 7.67 -25.45
CA TYR A 164 -12.49 8.67 -24.64
C TYR A 164 -11.87 9.82 -25.45
N GLY A 165 -12.05 9.86 -26.77
CA GLY A 165 -11.60 10.95 -27.63
C GLY A 165 -10.08 11.10 -27.70
N PHE A 166 -9.32 10.01 -27.55
CA PHE A 166 -7.89 10.05 -27.81
C PHE A 166 -7.60 10.10 -29.31
N SER A 167 -6.58 10.83 -29.72
CA SER A 167 -6.07 10.76 -31.10
C SER A 167 -5.43 9.38 -31.35
N ARG A 168 -5.90 8.64 -32.37
CA ARG A 168 -5.32 7.34 -32.76
C ARG A 168 -3.80 7.45 -32.93
N ALA A 169 -3.35 8.45 -33.69
CA ALA A 169 -1.93 8.64 -33.97
C ALA A 169 -1.08 8.81 -32.71
N TYR A 170 -1.61 9.49 -31.68
CA TYR A 170 -0.94 9.62 -30.38
C TYR A 170 -0.87 8.28 -29.65
N LEU A 171 -1.96 7.51 -29.59
CA LEU A 171 -1.97 6.19 -28.94
C LEU A 171 -1.04 5.19 -29.65
N ASN A 172 -1.06 5.18 -30.99
CA ASN A 172 -0.10 4.43 -31.80
C ASN A 172 1.33 4.78 -31.39
N GLY A 173 1.69 6.07 -31.37
CA GLY A 173 3.02 6.49 -30.93
C GLY A 173 3.36 6.07 -29.51
N ILE A 174 2.46 6.23 -28.54
CA ILE A 174 2.69 5.86 -27.14
C ILE A 174 2.95 4.36 -27.00
N LEU A 175 2.13 3.52 -27.64
CA LEU A 175 2.26 2.06 -27.56
C LEU A 175 3.43 1.55 -28.41
N SER A 176 3.74 2.18 -29.55
CA SER A 176 4.97 1.93 -30.32
C SER A 176 6.26 2.23 -29.56
N ASN A 177 6.20 3.06 -28.51
CA ASN A 177 7.33 3.36 -27.64
C ASN A 177 7.36 2.50 -26.37
N ALA A 178 6.33 1.69 -26.12
CA ALA A 178 6.26 0.78 -24.98
C ALA A 178 7.04 -0.51 -25.27
N GLN A 179 7.81 -0.99 -24.29
CA GLN A 179 8.76 -2.10 -24.45
C GLN A 179 8.36 -3.30 -23.58
N ALA A 180 7.95 -4.39 -24.21
CA ALA A 180 7.69 -5.68 -23.58
C ALA A 180 8.99 -6.50 -23.51
N THR A 181 9.92 -6.06 -22.67
CA THR A 181 11.19 -6.74 -22.43
C THR A 181 11.00 -8.22 -22.07
N ASN A 182 11.99 -9.07 -22.39
CA ASN A 182 11.97 -10.51 -22.08
C ASN A 182 11.63 -10.81 -20.60
N TRP A 183 12.09 -9.96 -19.68
CA TRP A 183 11.76 -10.08 -18.26
C TRP A 183 10.28 -9.77 -17.96
N MET A 184 9.69 -8.75 -18.59
CA MET A 184 8.27 -8.44 -18.44
C MET A 184 7.38 -9.52 -19.07
N ARG A 185 7.72 -10.03 -20.28
CA ARG A 185 7.02 -11.17 -20.90
C ARG A 185 7.07 -12.41 -19.99
N LYS A 186 8.23 -12.69 -19.36
CA LYS A 186 8.38 -13.75 -18.35
C LYS A 186 7.52 -13.51 -17.10
N MET A 187 7.29 -12.26 -16.69
CA MET A 187 6.38 -11.92 -15.59
C MET A 187 4.90 -12.04 -15.98
N ALA A 188 4.53 -11.72 -17.22
CA ALA A 188 3.20 -11.96 -17.78
C ALA A 188 2.88 -13.46 -17.85
N ALA A 189 3.78 -14.29 -18.40
CA ALA A 189 3.63 -15.75 -18.44
C ALA A 189 3.51 -16.37 -17.02
N ARG A 190 4.25 -15.84 -16.04
CA ARG A 190 4.12 -16.24 -14.62
C ARG A 190 2.77 -15.84 -14.00
N ASP A 191 2.11 -14.82 -14.52
CA ASP A 191 0.78 -14.44 -14.06
C ASP A 191 -0.32 -15.33 -14.66
N ASP A 192 -0.16 -15.78 -15.90
CA ASP A 192 -1.06 -16.73 -16.56
C ASP A 192 -0.96 -18.13 -15.94
N HIS A 193 0.24 -18.54 -15.54
CA HIS A 193 0.49 -19.78 -14.82
C HIS A 193 0.82 -19.48 -13.35
N PRO A 194 -0.16 -19.07 -12.51
CA PRO A 194 0.07 -18.81 -11.10
C PRO A 194 0.40 -20.13 -10.41
N ILE A 195 1.70 -20.43 -10.31
CA ILE A 195 2.21 -21.64 -9.67
C ILE A 195 1.52 -21.76 -8.31
N LYS A 196 0.83 -22.89 -8.08
CA LYS A 196 0.36 -23.29 -6.75
C LYS A 196 1.60 -23.35 -5.85
N ARG A 197 1.95 -22.23 -5.21
CA ARG A 197 3.14 -22.09 -4.36
C ARG A 197 3.15 -23.29 -3.43
N LYS A 198 4.10 -24.23 -3.62
CA LYS A 198 4.32 -25.33 -2.69
C LYS A 198 4.45 -24.68 -1.32
N LYS A 199 3.42 -24.83 -0.47
CA LYS A 199 3.43 -24.28 0.89
C LYS A 199 4.63 -24.96 1.55
N ARG A 200 5.74 -24.24 1.74
CA ARG A 200 6.90 -24.75 2.48
C ARG A 200 6.35 -25.16 3.85
N ARG A 201 6.22 -26.47 4.08
CA ARG A 201 5.65 -27.03 5.31
C ARG A 201 6.66 -26.74 6.42
N GLY A 202 6.17 -26.26 7.57
CA GLY A 202 7.01 -25.96 8.74
C GLY A 202 7.75 -24.61 8.73
N GLY A 203 8.21 -24.22 9.92
CA GLY A 203 9.06 -23.06 10.18
C GLY A 203 8.36 -21.74 10.51
N ALA A 204 9.15 -20.80 11.02
CA ALA A 204 8.77 -19.44 11.42
C ALA A 204 8.39 -18.57 10.21
N THR A 205 7.18 -18.72 9.68
CA THR A 205 6.72 -17.99 8.49
C THR A 205 6.46 -16.51 8.77
N TRP A 206 6.10 -16.15 10.00
CA TRP A 206 5.92 -14.74 10.38
C TRP A 206 7.26 -14.07 10.60
N SER A 207 8.16 -14.62 11.42
CA SER A 207 9.47 -14.00 11.70
C SER A 207 10.26 -13.71 10.42
N ARG A 208 10.32 -14.66 9.48
CA ARG A 208 10.97 -14.45 8.17
C ARG A 208 10.30 -13.38 7.31
N TYR A 209 8.97 -13.23 7.38
CA TYR A 209 8.29 -12.16 6.65
C TYR A 209 8.52 -10.81 7.33
N ARG A 210 8.44 -10.77 8.67
CA ARG A 210 8.63 -9.59 9.51
C ARG A 210 10.04 -9.00 9.34
N SER A 211 11.08 -9.83 9.28
CA SER A 211 12.47 -9.39 9.15
C SER A 211 12.78 -8.69 7.82
N HIS A 212 11.95 -8.82 6.80
CA HIS A 212 12.10 -8.04 5.56
C HIS A 212 11.67 -6.57 5.73
N PHE A 213 10.76 -6.25 6.66
CA PHE A 213 10.13 -4.93 6.79
C PHE A 213 10.49 -4.21 8.08
N LEU A 214 10.65 -4.92 9.20
CA LEU A 214 10.98 -4.33 10.49
C LEU A 214 12.50 -4.37 10.71
N THR A 215 13.21 -3.57 9.92
CA THR A 215 14.67 -3.39 10.01
C THR A 215 15.02 -1.95 10.36
N ALA A 216 16.23 -1.72 10.88
CA ALA A 216 16.73 -0.37 11.17
C ALA A 216 16.63 0.56 9.95
N LYS A 217 16.92 0.06 8.73
CA LYS A 217 16.74 0.81 7.47
C LYS A 217 15.31 1.33 7.29
N HIS A 218 14.29 0.50 7.48
CA HIS A 218 12.90 0.93 7.31
C HIS A 218 12.44 1.86 8.43
N ILE A 219 12.88 1.63 9.66
CA ILE A 219 12.51 2.47 10.81
C ILE A 219 13.15 3.86 10.67
N ASN A 220 14.46 3.93 10.41
CA ASN A 220 15.18 5.19 10.30
C ASN A 220 14.72 6.01 9.06
N ALA A 221 14.50 5.35 7.91
CA ALA A 221 13.92 6.02 6.74
C ALA A 221 12.50 6.55 7.01
N GLY A 222 11.68 5.81 7.76
CA GLY A 222 10.34 6.24 8.16
C GLY A 222 10.36 7.44 9.11
N VAL A 223 11.31 7.49 10.05
CA VAL A 223 11.50 8.64 10.96
C VAL A 223 11.88 9.89 10.17
N ALA A 224 12.83 9.78 9.23
CA ALA A 224 13.24 10.88 8.37
C ALA A 224 12.08 11.38 7.49
N PHE A 225 11.40 10.47 6.79
CA PHE A 225 10.25 10.78 5.93
C PHE A 225 9.10 11.41 6.72
N TYR A 226 8.82 10.91 7.93
CA TYR A 226 7.82 11.49 8.83
C TYR A 226 8.18 12.93 9.22
N ARG A 227 9.42 13.17 9.68
CA ARG A 227 9.87 14.51 10.11
C ARG A 227 9.76 15.52 8.97
N GLN A 228 10.17 15.15 7.76
CA GLN A 228 10.07 15.98 6.55
C GLN A 228 8.61 16.29 6.14
N ASN A 229 7.67 15.36 6.37
CA ASN A 229 6.29 15.47 5.88
C ASN A 229 5.24 15.63 7.00
N ARG A 230 5.66 16.00 8.22
CA ARG A 230 4.82 15.98 9.43
C ARG A 230 3.51 16.75 9.25
N ALA A 231 3.56 17.99 8.74
CA ALA A 231 2.38 18.82 8.51
C ALA A 231 1.36 18.16 7.54
N THR A 232 1.85 17.35 6.60
CA THR A 232 1.01 16.63 5.63
C THR A 232 0.37 15.39 6.24
N PHE A 233 1.10 14.63 7.07
CA PHE A 233 0.49 13.56 7.89
C PHE A 233 -0.56 14.10 8.87
N ASP A 234 -0.25 15.21 9.55
CA ASP A 234 -1.15 15.94 10.44
C ASP A 234 -2.46 16.35 9.74
N ARG A 235 -2.37 16.88 8.51
CA ARG A 235 -3.53 17.25 7.69
C ARG A 235 -4.32 16.01 7.26
N ALA A 236 -3.65 14.95 6.82
CA ALA A 236 -4.30 13.71 6.38
C ALA A 236 -5.05 13.01 7.51
N GLU A 237 -4.47 12.94 8.71
CA GLU A 237 -5.14 12.36 9.87
C GLU A 237 -6.39 13.17 10.26
N ARG A 238 -6.30 14.50 10.34
CA ARG A 238 -7.46 15.36 10.63
C ARG A 238 -8.58 15.22 9.60
N GLN A 239 -8.25 15.18 8.31
CA GLN A 239 -9.23 15.16 7.23
C GLN A 239 -9.86 13.77 7.00
N PHE A 240 -9.08 12.71 7.18
CA PHE A 240 -9.50 11.35 6.85
C PHE A 240 -9.77 10.43 8.06
N GLY A 241 -9.31 10.80 9.25
CA GLY A 241 -9.45 10.00 10.48
C GLY A 241 -8.55 8.74 10.49
N VAL A 242 -7.50 8.73 9.66
CA VAL A 242 -6.55 7.63 9.50
C VAL A 242 -5.23 8.02 10.19
N PRO A 243 -4.81 7.31 11.25
CA PRO A 243 -3.61 7.65 12.02
C PRO A 243 -2.31 7.61 11.21
N ARG A 244 -1.36 8.48 11.58
CA ARG A 244 -0.09 8.68 10.85
C ARG A 244 0.72 7.40 10.72
N GLU A 245 0.74 6.57 11.76
CA GLU A 245 1.45 5.28 11.79
C GLU A 245 0.93 4.32 10.70
N ILE A 246 -0.34 4.38 10.34
CA ILE A 246 -0.93 3.49 9.33
C ILE A 246 -0.47 3.89 7.93
N ILE A 247 -0.46 5.20 7.66
CA ILE A 247 0.02 5.74 6.39
C ILE A 247 1.53 5.50 6.25
N LEU A 248 2.31 5.71 7.32
CA LEU A 248 3.73 5.36 7.38
C LEU A 248 3.98 3.87 7.15
N GLY A 249 3.22 3.00 7.82
CA GLY A 249 3.35 1.54 7.67
C GLY A 249 3.13 1.07 6.24
N ILE A 250 2.19 1.68 5.51
CA ILE A 250 1.96 1.43 4.08
C ILE A 250 3.15 1.91 3.24
N LEU A 251 3.55 3.17 3.37
CA LEU A 251 4.67 3.75 2.61
C LEU A 251 5.99 2.97 2.83
N GLY A 252 6.22 2.52 4.06
CA GLY A 252 7.38 1.71 4.43
C GLY A 252 7.36 0.31 3.83
N VAL A 253 6.22 -0.39 3.90
CA VAL A 253 6.07 -1.77 3.36
C VAL A 253 6.04 -1.78 1.83
N GLU A 254 5.40 -0.80 1.19
CA GLU A 254 5.26 -0.77 -0.28
C GLU A 254 6.53 -0.34 -0.99
N THR A 255 7.21 0.72 -0.52
CA THR A 255 8.32 1.35 -1.28
C THR A 255 9.52 1.76 -0.44
N ILE A 256 9.55 1.50 0.86
CA ILE A 256 10.53 2.10 1.79
C ILE A 256 10.53 3.64 1.62
N TYR A 257 9.33 4.24 1.66
CA TYR A 257 9.11 5.69 1.56
C TYR A 257 9.66 6.32 0.27
N GLY A 258 9.59 5.58 -0.85
CA GLY A 258 10.10 5.99 -2.17
C GLY A 258 11.44 5.34 -2.57
N GLY A 259 12.17 4.72 -1.64
CA GLY A 259 13.45 4.05 -1.94
C GLY A 259 13.37 2.87 -2.93
N ASN A 260 12.18 2.34 -3.20
CA ASN A 260 11.92 1.32 -4.23
C ASN A 260 10.49 1.43 -4.79
N VAL A 261 10.25 2.38 -5.69
CA VAL A 261 8.97 2.52 -6.43
C VAL A 261 8.82 1.58 -7.65
N GLY A 262 9.88 0.81 -7.96
CA GLY A 262 10.01 0.02 -9.19
C GLY A 262 10.85 0.72 -10.27
N LYS A 263 11.39 -0.07 -11.22
CA LYS A 263 12.35 0.40 -12.25
C LYS A 263 11.75 0.50 -13.66
N ASN A 264 10.61 -0.14 -13.88
CA ASN A 264 9.94 -0.26 -15.18
C ASN A 264 9.17 1.04 -15.49
N ARG A 265 9.00 1.42 -16.77
CA ARG A 265 8.00 2.45 -17.08
C ARG A 265 6.61 1.86 -16.86
N ALA A 266 5.68 2.67 -16.35
CA ALA A 266 4.31 2.24 -16.11
C ALA A 266 3.61 1.79 -17.40
N ILE A 267 3.89 2.47 -18.53
CA ILE A 267 3.39 2.08 -19.85
C ILE A 267 3.86 0.69 -20.27
N ASP A 268 5.15 0.37 -20.10
CA ASP A 268 5.73 -0.93 -20.46
C ASP A 268 5.06 -2.06 -19.68
N ALA A 269 5.00 -1.90 -18.36
CA ALA A 269 4.43 -2.89 -17.45
C ALA A 269 2.93 -3.12 -17.74
N LEU A 270 2.16 -2.04 -17.90
CA LEU A 270 0.72 -2.15 -18.13
C LEU A 270 0.38 -2.67 -19.53
N ALA A 271 1.08 -2.23 -20.58
CA ALA A 271 0.89 -2.73 -21.94
C ALA A 271 1.26 -4.21 -22.06
N THR A 272 2.42 -4.61 -21.52
CA THR A 272 2.82 -6.03 -21.50
C THR A 272 1.78 -6.87 -20.76
N MET A 273 1.38 -6.46 -19.55
CA MET A 273 0.41 -7.23 -18.77
C MET A 273 -0.99 -7.24 -19.39
N ALA A 274 -1.40 -6.20 -20.12
CA ALA A 274 -2.67 -6.15 -20.84
C ALA A 274 -2.68 -7.08 -22.06
N PHE A 275 -1.64 -7.01 -22.89
CA PHE A 275 -1.65 -7.63 -24.22
C PHE A 275 -1.00 -9.02 -24.26
N GLU A 276 0.00 -9.29 -23.43
CA GLU A 276 0.71 -10.57 -23.40
C GLU A 276 0.08 -11.60 -22.44
N THR A 277 -0.67 -11.18 -21.41
CA THR A 277 -1.39 -12.15 -20.57
C THR A 277 -2.67 -12.62 -21.24
N THR A 278 -3.09 -13.84 -20.90
CA THR A 278 -4.39 -14.43 -21.24
C THR A 278 -5.34 -14.31 -20.06
N ARG A 279 -4.91 -14.71 -18.85
CA ARG A 279 -5.74 -14.90 -17.66
C ARG A 279 -6.24 -13.59 -17.04
N ARG A 280 -5.47 -12.50 -17.14
CA ARG A 280 -5.82 -11.18 -16.57
C ARG A 280 -5.79 -10.03 -17.57
N SER A 281 -5.70 -10.31 -18.87
CA SER A 281 -5.77 -9.34 -19.97
C SER A 281 -6.76 -8.19 -19.71
N ARG A 282 -8.06 -8.50 -19.61
CA ARG A 282 -9.14 -7.51 -19.37
C ARG A 282 -8.95 -6.65 -18.11
N TYR A 283 -8.35 -7.21 -17.06
CA TYR A 283 -8.02 -6.45 -15.86
C TYR A 283 -6.93 -5.42 -16.16
N PHE A 284 -5.81 -5.86 -16.73
CA PHE A 284 -4.68 -4.97 -17.04
C PHE A 284 -4.98 -3.99 -18.18
N GLU A 285 -5.83 -4.34 -19.15
CA GLU A 285 -6.39 -3.40 -20.13
C GLU A 285 -7.17 -2.26 -19.44
N SER A 286 -7.95 -2.56 -18.38
CA SER A 286 -8.69 -1.54 -17.60
C SER A 286 -7.78 -0.66 -16.74
N GLU A 287 -6.63 -1.20 -16.31
CA GLU A 287 -5.61 -0.45 -15.58
C GLU A 287 -4.78 0.42 -16.54
N LEU A 288 -4.45 -0.07 -17.75
CA LEU A 288 -3.83 0.71 -18.83
C LEU A 288 -4.72 1.86 -19.30
N GLU A 289 -6.03 1.61 -19.49
CA GLU A 289 -7.04 2.65 -19.72
C GLU A 289 -7.00 3.71 -18.62
N SER A 290 -7.06 3.27 -17.36
CA SER A 290 -7.06 4.16 -16.19
C SER A 290 -5.75 4.96 -16.08
N TYR A 291 -4.62 4.38 -16.48
CA TYR A 291 -3.32 5.03 -16.51
C TYR A 291 -3.23 6.12 -17.57
N LEU A 292 -3.67 5.84 -18.81
CA LEU A 292 -3.67 6.85 -19.88
C LEU A 292 -4.65 8.00 -19.60
N LEU A 293 -5.82 7.70 -19.01
CA LEU A 293 -6.76 8.73 -18.55
C LEU A 293 -6.18 9.57 -17.40
N MET A 294 -5.50 8.95 -16.44
CA MET A 294 -4.78 9.64 -15.37
C MET A 294 -3.69 10.54 -15.96
N ALA A 295 -2.84 10.01 -16.84
CA ALA A 295 -1.73 10.76 -17.44
C ALA A 295 -2.23 11.99 -18.23
N ARG A 296 -3.30 11.82 -19.02
CA ARG A 296 -3.95 12.92 -19.74
C ARG A 296 -4.49 14.01 -18.81
N ARG A 297 -5.18 13.63 -17.73
CA ARG A 297 -5.75 14.59 -16.75
C ARG A 297 -4.67 15.30 -15.93
N SER A 298 -3.60 14.58 -15.58
CA SER A 298 -2.47 15.10 -14.80
C SER A 298 -1.41 15.83 -15.65
N HIS A 299 -1.61 15.95 -16.97
CA HIS A 299 -0.68 16.54 -17.94
C HIS A 299 0.75 15.94 -17.91
N ILE A 300 0.91 14.69 -17.49
CA ILE A 300 2.20 13.99 -17.45
C ILE A 300 2.42 13.16 -18.71
N ASN A 301 3.66 13.10 -19.20
CA ASN A 301 4.04 12.22 -20.30
C ASN A 301 3.93 10.75 -19.86
N PRO A 302 3.05 9.91 -20.44
CA PRO A 302 2.84 8.53 -19.98
C PRO A 302 4.06 7.61 -20.22
N LEU A 303 5.09 8.05 -20.96
CA LEU A 303 6.33 7.31 -21.16
C LEU A 303 7.36 7.50 -20.03
N GLN A 304 7.14 8.41 -19.07
CA GLN A 304 8.12 8.71 -18.00
C GLN A 304 7.88 7.98 -16.66
N PRO A 305 6.65 7.88 -16.12
CA PRO A 305 6.41 7.38 -14.77
C PRO A 305 6.93 5.96 -14.51
N LYS A 306 7.52 5.75 -13.34
CA LYS A 306 8.11 4.46 -12.92
C LYS A 306 7.17 3.66 -12.03
N ALA A 307 7.08 2.35 -12.28
CA ALA A 307 6.13 1.45 -11.63
C ALA A 307 6.73 0.08 -11.30
N SER A 308 5.99 -0.70 -10.51
CA SER A 308 6.21 -2.13 -10.38
C SER A 308 5.99 -2.89 -11.70
N TYR A 309 6.41 -4.16 -11.76
CA TYR A 309 6.19 -5.02 -12.93
C TYR A 309 4.71 -5.22 -13.30
N ALA A 310 3.80 -5.00 -12.35
CA ALA A 310 2.37 -5.11 -12.54
C ALA A 310 1.70 -3.74 -12.80
N GLY A 311 2.47 -2.66 -12.92
CA GLY A 311 1.94 -1.31 -13.15
C GLY A 311 1.47 -0.57 -11.89
N ALA A 312 1.91 -0.98 -10.70
CA ALA A 312 1.61 -0.27 -9.46
C ALA A 312 2.47 1.01 -9.34
N LEU A 313 1.84 2.14 -9.02
CA LEU A 313 2.37 3.49 -9.22
C LEU A 313 2.85 4.17 -7.94
N GLY A 314 4.01 4.83 -8.02
CA GLY A 314 4.49 5.79 -7.01
C GLY A 314 4.75 5.21 -5.62
N LEU A 315 4.81 6.08 -4.62
CA LEU A 315 5.09 5.73 -3.22
C LEU A 315 4.01 4.84 -2.60
N SER A 316 2.77 4.96 -3.09
CA SER A 316 1.60 4.21 -2.61
C SER A 316 1.44 2.83 -3.27
N GLN A 317 2.13 2.55 -4.38
CA GLN A 317 1.90 1.36 -5.21
C GLN A 317 0.42 1.16 -5.57
N PHE A 318 -0.30 2.26 -5.83
CA PHE A 318 -1.67 2.16 -6.35
C PHE A 318 -1.67 1.63 -7.77
N MET A 319 -2.54 0.65 -8.05
CA MET A 319 -2.97 0.38 -9.41
C MET A 319 -3.69 1.63 -9.99
N PRO A 320 -3.54 1.95 -11.29
CA PRO A 320 -4.12 3.14 -11.91
C PRO A 320 -5.60 3.40 -11.60
N SER A 321 -6.43 2.35 -11.52
CA SER A 321 -7.85 2.43 -11.17
C SER A 321 -8.10 2.92 -9.74
N ASN A 322 -7.16 2.68 -8.81
CA ASN A 322 -7.19 3.26 -7.47
C ASN A 322 -6.85 4.75 -7.49
N VAL A 323 -6.03 5.24 -8.41
CA VAL A 323 -5.79 6.70 -8.57
C VAL A 323 -7.06 7.40 -9.05
N LYS A 324 -7.81 6.78 -9.98
CA LYS A 324 -9.11 7.29 -10.43
C LYS A 324 -10.15 7.41 -9.30
N ARG A 325 -10.14 6.49 -8.34
CA ARG A 325 -11.13 6.41 -7.23
C ARG A 325 -10.69 7.16 -5.96
N TYR A 326 -9.44 7.01 -5.58
CA TYR A 326 -8.89 7.38 -4.27
C TYR A 326 -7.71 8.35 -4.34
N GLY A 327 -7.26 8.72 -5.55
CA GLY A 327 -6.32 9.82 -5.73
C GLY A 327 -6.85 11.11 -5.11
N VAL A 328 -5.93 11.89 -4.55
CA VAL A 328 -6.13 13.23 -4.00
C VAL A 328 -4.92 14.07 -4.41
N ASP A 329 -5.19 15.20 -5.06
CA ASP A 329 -4.27 16.33 -5.11
C ASP A 329 -4.24 16.89 -3.69
N PHE A 330 -3.11 16.70 -3.01
CA PHE A 330 -2.98 16.96 -1.58
C PHE A 330 -1.93 18.01 -1.25
N ASP A 331 -1.17 18.52 -2.23
CA ASP A 331 -0.43 19.78 -2.10
C ASP A 331 -1.13 20.98 -2.76
N GLY A 332 -2.13 20.75 -3.62
CA GLY A 332 -2.98 21.76 -4.22
C GLY A 332 -2.48 22.28 -5.58
N ASP A 333 -1.63 21.53 -6.28
CA ASP A 333 -1.04 21.95 -7.55
C ASP A 333 -1.95 21.74 -8.79
N GLY A 334 -3.13 21.15 -8.59
CA GLY A 334 -4.11 20.83 -9.64
C GLY A 334 -4.00 19.41 -10.20
N SER A 335 -3.04 18.60 -9.74
CA SER A 335 -2.75 17.27 -10.27
C SER A 335 -2.63 16.20 -9.17
N VAL A 336 -2.81 14.93 -9.54
CA VAL A 336 -2.51 13.80 -8.65
C VAL A 336 -1.22 13.13 -9.10
N ASN A 337 -0.14 13.35 -8.34
CA ASN A 337 1.19 12.81 -8.60
C ASN A 337 1.66 11.92 -7.43
N LEU A 338 1.43 10.61 -7.55
CA LEU A 338 1.78 9.63 -6.51
C LEU A 338 3.29 9.41 -6.29
N TRP A 339 4.16 10.08 -7.05
CA TRP A 339 5.60 10.14 -6.77
C TRP A 339 5.95 11.31 -5.83
N LYS A 340 5.04 12.27 -5.60
CA LYS A 340 5.14 13.24 -4.51
C LYS A 340 4.67 12.64 -3.18
N PRO A 341 5.36 12.95 -2.05
CA PRO A 341 4.92 12.55 -0.72
C PRO A 341 3.50 12.99 -0.35
N ALA A 342 3.10 14.21 -0.70
CA ALA A 342 1.82 14.78 -0.26
C ALA A 342 0.63 13.99 -0.80
N ASP A 343 0.55 13.83 -2.12
CA ASP A 343 -0.53 13.10 -2.78
C ASP A 343 -0.55 11.63 -2.41
N ALA A 344 0.63 11.01 -2.21
CA ALA A 344 0.70 9.64 -1.72
C ALA A 344 0.09 9.52 -0.31
N ILE A 345 0.47 10.40 0.63
CA ILE A 345 -0.09 10.45 1.99
C ILE A 345 -1.61 10.67 1.96
N GLY A 346 -2.09 11.68 1.22
CA GLY A 346 -3.51 12.02 1.11
C GLY A 346 -4.34 10.92 0.44
N SER A 347 -3.81 10.31 -0.64
CA SER A 347 -4.48 9.24 -1.38
C SER A 347 -4.57 7.94 -0.58
N ILE A 348 -3.52 7.56 0.16
CA ILE A 348 -3.56 6.44 1.11
C ILE A 348 -4.63 6.71 2.18
N ALA A 349 -4.63 7.89 2.79
CA ALA A 349 -5.61 8.24 3.82
C ALA A 349 -7.07 8.21 3.30
N LYS A 350 -7.33 8.76 2.10
CA LYS A 350 -8.64 8.66 1.43
C LYS A 350 -9.02 7.21 1.11
N TYR A 351 -8.09 6.39 0.64
CA TYR A 351 -8.32 4.96 0.39
C TYR A 351 -8.77 4.24 1.67
N PHE A 352 -8.07 4.45 2.78
CA PHE A 352 -8.41 3.83 4.06
C PHE A 352 -9.79 4.25 4.57
N LYS A 353 -10.10 5.56 4.53
CA LYS A 353 -11.44 6.08 4.85
C LYS A 353 -12.53 5.42 3.99
N ALA A 354 -12.32 5.37 2.67
CA ALA A 354 -13.29 4.81 1.73
C ALA A 354 -13.50 3.28 1.90
N HIS A 355 -12.50 2.54 2.40
CA HIS A 355 -12.63 1.11 2.73
C HIS A 355 -13.22 0.84 4.11
N GLY A 356 -13.72 1.88 4.80
CA GLY A 356 -14.42 1.78 6.07
C GLY A 356 -13.48 1.69 7.27
N TRP A 357 -12.36 2.41 7.23
CA TRP A 357 -11.57 2.72 8.42
C TRP A 357 -12.42 3.44 9.46
N ARG A 358 -12.20 3.12 10.73
CA ARG A 358 -12.92 3.71 11.86
C ARG A 358 -11.92 4.38 12.80
N SER A 359 -11.94 5.71 12.84
CA SER A 359 -11.04 6.47 13.73
C SER A 359 -11.23 6.05 15.19
N GLY A 360 -10.14 5.94 15.94
CA GLY A 360 -10.09 5.47 17.33
C GLY A 360 -10.34 3.97 17.56
N GLU A 361 -10.84 3.19 16.59
CA GLU A 361 -10.95 1.73 16.75
C GLU A 361 -9.60 1.03 16.60
N MET A 362 -9.35 -0.01 17.40
CA MET A 362 -8.08 -0.73 17.36
C MET A 362 -7.83 -1.43 16.00
N VAL A 363 -6.56 -1.50 15.61
CA VAL A 363 -6.11 -2.38 14.53
C VAL A 363 -6.02 -3.82 15.03
N ALA A 364 -4.95 -4.15 15.76
CA ALA A 364 -4.76 -5.44 16.40
C ALA A 364 -4.03 -5.26 17.75
N VAL A 365 -4.35 -6.15 18.69
CA VAL A 365 -3.73 -6.21 20.03
C VAL A 365 -3.18 -7.62 20.30
N PRO A 366 -2.04 -7.75 21.02
CA PRO A 366 -1.56 -9.06 21.45
C PRO A 366 -2.60 -9.78 22.31
N ALA A 367 -2.60 -11.10 22.26
CA ALA A 367 -3.48 -11.94 23.06
C ALA A 367 -2.72 -13.10 23.70
N SER A 368 -3.11 -13.45 24.93
CA SER A 368 -2.67 -14.67 25.61
C SER A 368 -3.73 -15.76 25.48
N ASN A 369 -3.30 -17.01 25.72
CA ASN A 369 -4.19 -18.14 25.94
C ASN A 369 -4.13 -18.52 27.42
N ALA A 370 -5.23 -18.39 28.15
CA ALA A 370 -5.33 -18.62 29.60
C ALA A 370 -5.37 -20.12 29.99
N GLY A 371 -4.68 -20.98 29.24
CA GLY A 371 -4.71 -22.44 29.40
C GLY A 371 -5.64 -23.16 28.41
N GLY A 372 -5.45 -24.49 28.31
CA GLY A 372 -6.27 -25.38 27.48
C GLY A 372 -6.06 -25.28 25.96
N GLY A 373 -6.54 -26.29 25.24
CA GLY A 373 -6.47 -26.39 23.78
C GLY A 373 -7.57 -25.66 23.00
N GLY A 374 -8.52 -25.01 23.69
CA GLY A 374 -9.80 -24.56 23.13
C GLY A 374 -9.68 -23.64 21.90
N TYR A 375 -8.70 -22.73 21.86
CA TYR A 375 -8.51 -21.84 20.72
C TYR A 375 -8.09 -22.56 19.43
N ARG A 376 -7.52 -23.77 19.52
CA ARG A 376 -7.03 -24.54 18.36
C ARG A 376 -8.15 -24.95 17.41
N THR A 377 -9.40 -24.98 17.87
CA THR A 377 -10.59 -25.21 17.04
C THR A 377 -10.94 -24.02 16.13
N PHE A 378 -10.35 -22.84 16.35
CA PHE A 378 -10.62 -21.67 15.50
C PHE A 378 -9.81 -21.68 14.21
N ARG A 379 -10.50 -21.31 13.12
CA ARG A 379 -9.82 -20.87 11.89
C ARG A 379 -9.25 -19.48 12.14
N THR A 380 -7.98 -19.28 11.79
CA THR A 380 -7.26 -18.03 12.09
C THR A 380 -7.02 -17.17 10.86
N GLY A 381 -6.75 -15.88 11.05
CA GLY A 381 -6.49 -14.91 9.98
C GLY A 381 -7.68 -14.01 9.65
N PHE A 382 -7.45 -12.97 8.85
CA PHE A 382 -8.37 -11.84 8.66
C PHE A 382 -9.75 -12.20 8.08
N LYS A 383 -9.92 -13.37 7.47
CA LYS A 383 -11.19 -13.84 6.88
C LYS A 383 -12.14 -14.47 7.90
N HIS A 384 -11.69 -14.76 9.12
CA HIS A 384 -12.46 -15.47 10.13
C HIS A 384 -12.70 -14.55 11.33
N THR A 385 -13.95 -14.44 11.76
CA THR A 385 -14.36 -13.51 12.81
C THR A 385 -15.28 -14.16 13.83
N TYR A 386 -15.18 -13.71 15.08
CA TYR A 386 -15.82 -14.26 16.27
C TYR A 386 -16.31 -13.10 17.17
N SER A 387 -17.22 -13.37 18.10
CA SER A 387 -17.56 -12.40 19.16
C SER A 387 -16.51 -12.43 20.27
N LYS A 388 -16.38 -11.33 21.03
CA LYS A 388 -15.49 -11.25 22.20
C LYS A 388 -15.74 -12.40 23.19
N SER A 389 -17.01 -12.63 23.56
CA SER A 389 -17.42 -13.76 24.42
C SER A 389 -16.99 -15.12 23.86
N ARG A 390 -17.10 -15.36 22.55
CA ARG A 390 -16.70 -16.64 21.95
C ARG A 390 -15.18 -16.86 22.01
N LEU A 391 -14.38 -15.81 21.86
CA LEU A 391 -12.92 -15.87 22.03
C LEU A 391 -12.55 -16.16 23.49
N SER A 392 -13.12 -15.41 24.44
CA SER A 392 -12.83 -15.58 25.87
C SER A 392 -13.25 -16.97 26.41
N ARG A 393 -14.41 -17.49 26.01
CA ARG A 393 -14.85 -18.87 26.33
C ARG A 393 -13.96 -19.99 25.75
N LYS A 394 -12.98 -19.65 24.92
CA LYS A 394 -11.98 -20.58 24.38
C LYS A 394 -10.55 -20.21 24.80
N GLY A 395 -10.40 -19.46 25.89
CA GLY A 395 -9.13 -19.12 26.54
C GLY A 395 -8.43 -17.87 26.00
N ILE A 396 -8.95 -17.21 24.95
CA ILE A 396 -8.30 -16.06 24.33
C ILE A 396 -8.61 -14.76 25.08
N THR A 397 -7.57 -14.18 25.67
CA THR A 397 -7.62 -12.89 26.38
C THR A 397 -6.75 -11.86 25.68
N ALA A 398 -7.34 -10.76 25.23
CA ALA A 398 -6.61 -9.64 24.65
C ALA A 398 -5.91 -8.83 25.74
N ARG A 399 -4.63 -8.46 25.52
CA ARG A 399 -3.79 -7.73 26.48
C ARG A 399 -4.35 -6.35 26.84
N TYR A 400 -5.11 -5.73 25.94
CA TYR A 400 -5.84 -4.49 26.17
C TYR A 400 -7.24 -4.64 25.58
N GLN A 401 -8.28 -4.22 26.31
CA GLN A 401 -9.67 -4.45 25.93
C GLN A 401 -10.41 -3.21 25.40
N HIS A 402 -9.77 -2.04 25.42
CA HIS A 402 -10.34 -0.80 24.92
C HIS A 402 -10.50 -0.82 23.40
N ASN A 403 -11.51 -0.10 22.91
CA ASN A 403 -11.80 0.11 21.49
C ASN A 403 -12.00 -1.19 20.66
N MET A 404 -12.25 -2.33 21.33
CA MET A 404 -12.62 -3.61 20.73
C MET A 404 -14.12 -3.63 20.37
N ARG A 405 -14.48 -3.16 19.17
CA ARG A 405 -15.88 -3.12 18.70
C ARG A 405 -16.18 -4.17 17.63
N GLY A 406 -17.41 -4.70 17.66
CA GLY A 406 -17.94 -5.60 16.63
C GLY A 406 -17.33 -7.00 16.61
N LYS A 407 -17.26 -7.60 15.41
CA LYS A 407 -16.67 -8.94 15.20
C LYS A 407 -15.15 -8.85 15.14
N LEU A 408 -14.47 -9.83 15.74
CA LEU A 408 -13.02 -9.84 15.98
C LEU A 408 -12.37 -11.07 15.34
N SER A 409 -11.20 -10.90 14.72
CA SER A 409 -10.44 -12.00 14.12
C SER A 409 -9.39 -12.54 15.09
N LEU A 410 -9.30 -13.86 15.26
CA LEU A 410 -8.14 -14.49 15.88
C LEU A 410 -7.02 -14.58 14.84
N ILE A 411 -5.94 -13.87 15.07
CA ILE A 411 -4.74 -13.86 14.23
C ILE A 411 -3.68 -14.71 14.93
N LYS A 412 -3.08 -15.65 14.19
CA LYS A 412 -2.01 -16.52 14.68
C LYS A 412 -0.81 -16.44 13.74
N LEU A 413 0.36 -16.20 14.31
CA LEU A 413 1.58 -15.88 13.58
C LEU A 413 2.70 -16.84 14.01
N LYS A 414 3.23 -17.63 13.07
CA LYS A 414 4.27 -18.63 13.37
C LYS A 414 5.65 -17.99 13.49
N THR A 415 6.21 -17.93 14.69
CA THR A 415 7.53 -17.33 14.97
C THR A 415 8.61 -18.39 15.18
N HIS A 416 9.86 -17.98 15.41
CA HIS A 416 10.92 -18.89 15.84
C HIS A 416 10.69 -19.40 17.28
N SER A 417 10.05 -18.60 18.13
CA SER A 417 9.79 -18.87 19.55
C SER A 417 8.40 -19.44 19.82
N GLY A 418 7.70 -19.94 18.79
CA GLY A 418 6.33 -20.47 18.89
C GLY A 418 5.27 -19.61 18.17
N ASP A 419 3.99 -19.85 18.46
CA ASP A 419 2.88 -19.12 17.83
C ASP A 419 2.54 -17.85 18.63
N GLU A 420 2.69 -16.67 18.02
CA GLU A 420 2.12 -15.41 18.52
C GLU A 420 0.61 -15.37 18.26
N LEU A 421 -0.18 -14.99 19.27
CA LEU A 421 -1.62 -14.77 19.15
C LEU A 421 -1.96 -13.28 19.26
N TRP A 422 -2.88 -12.84 18.40
CA TRP A 422 -3.36 -11.45 18.33
C TRP A 422 -4.86 -11.43 18.06
N VAL A 423 -5.57 -10.42 18.56
CA VAL A 423 -6.96 -10.13 18.18
C VAL A 423 -6.98 -8.92 17.25
N GLY A 424 -7.48 -9.13 16.02
CA GLY A 424 -7.66 -8.08 15.02
C GLY A 424 -9.09 -7.54 15.00
N GLY A 425 -9.24 -6.22 14.97
CA GLY A 425 -10.51 -5.51 14.82
C GLY A 425 -10.85 -5.19 13.35
N LYS A 426 -11.88 -4.37 13.15
CA LYS A 426 -12.29 -3.90 11.81
C LYS A 426 -11.14 -3.24 11.06
N ASN A 427 -10.32 -2.42 11.72
CA ASN A 427 -9.22 -1.71 11.09
C ASN A 427 -8.08 -2.63 10.59
N PHE A 428 -7.83 -3.77 11.25
CA PHE A 428 -6.92 -4.80 10.69
C PHE A 428 -7.45 -5.36 9.37
N TYR A 429 -8.76 -5.65 9.30
CA TYR A 429 -9.39 -6.05 8.05
C TYR A 429 -9.30 -4.94 6.97
N VAL A 430 -9.41 -3.66 7.34
CA VAL A 430 -9.26 -2.54 6.39
C VAL A 430 -7.85 -2.51 5.79
N ILE A 431 -6.78 -2.71 6.58
CA ILE A 431 -5.42 -2.82 6.03
C ILE A 431 -5.34 -3.98 5.01
N THR A 432 -6.00 -5.12 5.28
CA THR A 432 -6.02 -6.25 4.32
C THR A 432 -6.78 -5.95 3.02
N ARG A 433 -7.45 -4.80 2.88
CA ARG A 433 -8.03 -4.39 1.59
C ARG A 433 -6.98 -3.88 0.62
N TYR A 434 -5.93 -3.23 1.14
CA TYR A 434 -4.77 -2.77 0.38
C TYR A 434 -4.02 -3.96 -0.24
N ASN A 435 -3.75 -4.99 0.58
CA ASN A 435 -3.18 -6.26 0.14
C ASN A 435 -3.76 -7.40 1.00
N HIS A 436 -4.32 -8.44 0.35
CA HIS A 436 -5.16 -9.47 0.98
C HIS A 436 -4.37 -10.52 1.80
N SER A 437 -3.55 -10.08 2.75
CA SER A 437 -2.62 -10.92 3.53
C SER A 437 -2.56 -10.54 5.01
N THR A 438 -2.68 -11.53 5.90
CA THR A 438 -2.50 -11.37 7.36
C THR A 438 -1.10 -10.86 7.70
N HIS A 439 -0.06 -11.41 7.07
CA HIS A 439 1.32 -11.00 7.33
C HIS A 439 1.57 -9.56 6.88
N TYR A 440 1.04 -9.17 5.72
CA TYR A 440 1.12 -7.80 5.22
C TYR A 440 0.50 -6.83 6.21
N ALA A 441 -0.74 -7.08 6.64
CA ALA A 441 -1.45 -6.18 7.55
C ALA A 441 -0.77 -6.07 8.92
N MET A 442 -0.16 -7.15 9.42
CA MET A 442 0.64 -7.09 10.64
C MET A 442 1.98 -6.36 10.44
N ALA A 443 2.63 -6.50 9.27
CA ALA A 443 3.87 -5.78 8.97
C ALA A 443 3.64 -4.27 8.87
N VAL A 444 2.58 -3.84 8.17
CA VAL A 444 2.13 -2.43 8.12
C VAL A 444 1.87 -1.91 9.53
N HIS A 445 1.09 -2.65 10.33
CA HIS A 445 0.74 -2.26 11.71
C HIS A 445 1.97 -2.11 12.61
N GLN A 446 2.85 -3.12 12.65
CA GLN A 446 4.03 -3.09 13.52
C GLN A 446 5.11 -2.12 13.03
N LEU A 447 5.33 -1.97 11.71
CA LEU A 447 6.32 -1.03 11.18
C LEU A 447 5.91 0.42 11.48
N GLY A 448 4.64 0.77 11.24
CA GLY A 448 4.10 2.09 11.58
C GLY A 448 4.29 2.44 13.05
N GLN A 449 3.97 1.50 13.94
CA GLN A 449 4.19 1.66 15.38
C GLN A 449 5.67 1.84 15.73
N ALA A 450 6.57 1.04 15.16
CA ALA A 450 8.00 1.14 15.42
C ALA A 450 8.60 2.47 14.96
N VAL A 451 8.15 3.00 13.81
CA VAL A 451 8.54 4.34 13.35
C VAL A 451 8.08 5.42 14.32
N MET A 452 6.79 5.42 14.69
CA MET A 452 6.28 6.48 15.58
C MET A 452 6.87 6.40 17.00
N GLN A 453 7.15 5.21 17.52
CA GLN A 453 7.88 5.04 18.80
C GLN A 453 9.33 5.56 18.73
N ARG A 454 9.97 5.54 17.55
CA ARG A 454 11.31 6.12 17.35
C ARG A 454 11.25 7.63 17.11
N VAL A 455 10.17 8.15 16.53
CA VAL A 455 9.90 9.59 16.40
C VAL A 455 9.68 10.23 17.78
N ASP A 456 8.88 9.56 18.62
CA ASP A 456 8.46 10.00 19.94
C ASP A 456 8.30 8.78 20.86
N PRO A 457 9.23 8.54 21.81
CA PRO A 457 9.13 7.42 22.75
C PRO A 457 7.89 7.47 23.65
N SER A 458 7.29 8.66 23.84
CA SER A 458 6.05 8.84 24.59
C SER A 458 4.80 8.51 23.77
N TYR A 459 4.94 8.20 22.47
CA TYR A 459 3.85 7.86 21.56
C TYR A 459 3.13 6.57 21.97
N ARG A 460 2.21 6.72 22.90
CA ARG A 460 1.30 5.67 23.32
C ARG A 460 0.36 5.38 22.16
N ARG A 461 0.31 4.09 21.80
CA ARG A 461 -0.57 3.49 20.78
C ARG A 461 -1.95 4.17 20.79
N HIS A 462 -2.50 4.50 19.62
CA HIS A 462 -3.86 5.05 19.44
C HIS A 462 -5.01 4.04 19.79
N SER A 463 -4.86 3.34 20.91
CA SER A 463 -5.76 2.34 21.49
C SER A 463 -5.96 2.54 23.01
N ALA A 464 -5.47 3.63 23.61
CA ALA A 464 -5.55 3.89 25.04
C ALA A 464 -5.85 5.38 25.35
N PRO A 465 -7.01 5.72 25.94
CA PRO A 465 -7.26 7.00 26.56
C PRO A 465 -6.85 7.01 28.05
N ILE A 466 -6.95 8.19 28.66
CA ILE A 466 -6.38 8.58 29.95
C ILE A 466 -7.12 7.97 31.15
N SER A 467 -6.35 7.36 32.07
CA SER A 467 -6.55 7.42 33.52
C SER A 467 -5.31 6.84 34.23
N GLN A 468 -4.64 7.59 35.11
CA GLN A 468 -3.75 6.96 36.08
C GLN A 468 -4.58 6.22 37.14
N PRO A 469 -4.02 5.14 37.69
CA PRO A 469 -3.94 5.07 39.15
C PRO A 469 -2.50 4.81 39.61
N SER A 470 -2.10 5.52 40.67
CA SER A 470 -0.87 5.30 41.42
C SER A 470 -0.94 4.01 42.23
N VAL A 471 0.07 3.14 42.14
CA VAL A 471 0.44 2.20 43.22
C VAL A 471 1.97 2.04 43.27
N ALA A 472 2.48 1.98 44.50
CA ALA A 472 3.89 1.93 44.92
C ALA A 472 4.69 0.69 44.42
N PRO A 473 6.05 0.73 44.47
CA PRO A 473 6.89 -0.37 43.97
C PRO A 473 6.91 -1.60 44.90
N ARG A 474 7.13 -2.79 44.31
CA ARG A 474 7.59 -3.99 45.03
C ARG A 474 8.81 -4.60 44.36
N ARG A 475 9.60 -5.32 45.18
CA ARG A 475 11.05 -5.53 45.05
C ARG A 475 11.48 -6.60 44.02
N ASN A 476 12.73 -6.43 43.57
CA ASN A 476 13.69 -7.41 43.04
C ASN A 476 13.28 -8.35 41.89
N ASN A 477 13.86 -8.11 40.72
CA ASN A 477 15.03 -8.91 40.33
C ASN A 477 15.93 -8.17 39.32
N ARG A 478 17.25 -8.17 39.58
CA ARG A 478 18.37 -7.53 38.84
C ARG A 478 18.02 -6.42 37.82
N SER A 479 18.12 -5.19 38.27
CA SER A 479 18.26 -4.00 37.41
C SER A 479 19.67 -3.93 36.81
N ILE A 480 19.77 -3.96 35.48
CA ILE A 480 20.88 -3.33 34.74
C ILE A 480 20.78 -1.82 35.00
N SER A 481 21.90 -1.13 35.24
CA SER A 481 21.83 0.31 35.54
C SER A 481 21.39 1.11 34.30
N VAL A 482 20.82 2.31 34.51
CA VAL A 482 20.45 3.17 33.37
C VAL A 482 21.70 3.57 32.59
N ASP A 483 22.81 3.77 33.28
CA ASP A 483 24.10 4.13 32.70
C ASP A 483 24.67 2.97 31.88
N GLU A 484 24.61 1.74 32.39
CA GLU A 484 25.04 0.50 31.73
C GLU A 484 24.20 0.21 30.47
N ALA A 485 22.89 0.48 30.51
CA ALA A 485 22.02 0.40 29.34
C ALA A 485 22.29 1.52 28.32
N MET A 486 22.63 2.74 28.78
CA MET A 486 23.01 3.86 27.92
C MET A 486 24.40 3.69 27.31
N GLU A 487 25.32 3.02 28.00
CA GLU A 487 26.67 2.70 27.54
C GLU A 487 26.63 1.66 26.41
N LEU A 488 25.82 0.60 26.56
CA LEU A 488 25.57 -0.37 25.49
C LEU A 488 24.92 0.28 24.25
N LEU A 489 23.95 1.18 24.44
CA LEU A 489 23.33 1.94 23.34
C LEU A 489 24.28 2.99 22.72
N SER A 490 25.22 3.52 23.50
CA SER A 490 26.30 4.40 23.03
C SER A 490 27.32 3.62 22.19
N ALA A 491 27.70 2.41 22.61
CA ALA A 491 28.59 1.52 21.88
C ALA A 491 27.99 1.09 20.52
N GLU A 492 26.72 0.69 20.46
CA GLU A 492 26.05 0.37 19.18
C GLU A 492 25.99 1.58 18.23
N ASN A 493 25.72 2.79 18.74
CA ASN A 493 25.70 3.99 17.91
C ASN A 493 27.11 4.41 17.44
N LYS A 494 28.15 4.33 18.29
CA LYS A 494 29.54 4.61 17.89
C LYS A 494 30.04 3.70 16.76
N VAL A 495 29.66 2.41 16.77
CA VAL A 495 29.95 1.48 15.67
C VAL A 495 29.18 1.88 14.38
N TYR A 496 27.99 2.44 14.51
CA TYR A 496 27.20 2.92 13.37
C TYR A 496 27.75 4.22 12.76
N ASP A 497 28.21 5.16 13.58
CA ASP A 497 28.79 6.42 13.11
C ASP A 497 30.19 6.21 12.51
N ALA A 498 31.04 5.39 13.14
CA ALA A 498 32.34 5.00 12.56
C ALA A 498 32.21 4.29 11.20
N THR A 499 31.15 3.51 10.98
CA THR A 499 30.88 2.88 9.67
C THR A 499 30.26 3.83 8.64
N ILE A 500 29.80 5.02 9.03
CA ILE A 500 29.43 6.12 8.13
C ILE A 500 30.66 6.97 7.79
N GLU A 501 31.51 7.33 8.76
CA GLU A 501 32.75 8.07 8.51
C GLU A 501 33.71 7.28 7.60
N LEU A 502 33.91 5.98 7.85
CA LEU A 502 34.70 5.11 6.96
C LEU A 502 34.14 5.10 5.52
N ARG A 503 32.83 5.20 5.33
CA ARG A 503 32.21 5.29 3.99
C ARG A 503 32.32 6.67 3.35
N GLN A 504 32.47 7.74 4.12
CA GLN A 504 32.72 9.09 3.60
C GLN A 504 34.20 9.30 3.27
N LEU A 505 35.13 8.68 4.00
CA LEU A 505 36.55 8.61 3.68
C LEU A 505 36.81 7.76 2.43
N MET A 506 36.28 6.54 2.37
CA MET A 506 36.38 5.65 1.20
C MET A 506 35.65 6.18 -0.05
N GLY A 507 34.84 7.24 0.08
CA GLY A 507 34.18 7.93 -1.03
C GLY A 507 34.99 9.09 -1.63
N LYS A 508 36.16 9.44 -1.07
CA LYS A 508 37.00 10.55 -1.53
C LYS A 508 38.30 10.13 -2.22
N THR A 509 38.69 8.86 -2.16
CA THR A 509 39.91 8.30 -2.78
C THR A 509 39.66 7.67 -4.16
N SER A 510 38.79 8.28 -4.97
CA SER A 510 38.57 7.88 -6.37
C SER A 510 38.37 9.09 -7.28
N ILE A 511 39.22 10.11 -7.10
CA ILE A 511 39.59 11.09 -8.12
C ILE A 511 41.10 11.31 -8.01
N LEU A 512 41.86 10.46 -8.70
CA LEU A 512 43.17 10.69 -9.32
C LEU A 512 43.42 9.51 -10.27
#